data_AF-A0A2H5PUN0-F1
#
_entry.id   AF-A0A2H5PUN0-F1
#
_cell.length_a   1.000
_cell.length_b   1.000
_cell.length_c   1.000
_cell.angle_alpha   90.00
_cell.angle_beta   90.00
_cell.angle_gamma   90.00
#
_symmetry.space_group_name_H-M   'P 1'
#
loop_
_entity.id
_entity.type
_entity.pdbx_description
1 polymer ?
#
loop_
_entity_poly.entity_id
_entity_poly.type
_entity_poly.pdbx_seq_one_letter_code
_entity_poly.pdbx_strand_id
1 'polypeptide(L)' 'MTNAGVCPKDPEAEFICLKAFFDKYGAIKSPDNCLCKPSTGSQHICQCDIICDPPPPKRT' A
#
# COMPACT_ATOMS: atom_id res chain seq x y z
N MET A 1 -1.39 -5.89 3.61
CA MET A 1 -2.29 -6.66 2.71
C MET A 1 -1.52 -7.86 2.20
N THR A 2 -2.12 -9.05 2.08
CA THR A 2 -1.40 -10.25 1.62
C THR A 2 -1.82 -10.59 0.20
N ASN A 3 -0.84 -10.76 -0.69
CA ASN A 3 -1.02 -11.02 -2.11
C ASN A 3 -0.27 -12.30 -2.52
N ALA A 4 -0.76 -12.98 -3.56
CA ALA A 4 -0.10 -14.15 -4.13
C ALA A 4 1.16 -13.74 -4.92
N GLY A 5 2.14 -14.64 -4.99
CA GLY A 5 3.43 -14.42 -5.65
C GLY A 5 4.49 -13.86 -4.71
N VAL A 6 5.72 -13.78 -5.22
CA VAL A 6 6.85 -13.16 -4.52
C VAL A 6 6.91 -11.66 -4.81
N CYS A 7 7.54 -10.88 -3.92
CA CYS A 7 7.86 -9.50 -4.25
C CYS A 7 8.78 -9.47 -5.48
N PRO A 8 8.42 -8.73 -6.55
CA PRO A 8 9.33 -8.50 -7.65
C PRO A 8 10.51 -7.62 -7.18
N LYS A 9 11.49 -7.41 -8.04
CA LYS A 9 12.62 -6.51 -7.73
C LYS A 9 12.15 -5.05 -7.80
N ASP A 10 12.74 -4.19 -6.98
CA ASP A 10 12.49 -2.75 -7.06
C ASP A 10 12.84 -2.20 -8.47
N PRO A 11 12.03 -1.28 -9.04
CA PRO A 11 10.91 -0.53 -8.45
C PRO A 11 9.50 -1.15 -8.70
N GLU A 12 9.38 -2.32 -9.31
CA GLU A 12 8.07 -2.94 -9.61
C GLU A 12 7.30 -3.33 -8.34
N ALA A 13 8.01 -3.60 -7.25
CA ALA A 13 7.44 -4.05 -5.98
C ALA A 13 6.55 -2.97 -5.34
N GLU A 14 7.01 -1.72 -5.36
CA GLU A 14 6.26 -0.57 -4.87
C GLU A 14 4.98 -0.37 -5.69
N PHE A 15 5.07 -0.46 -7.02
CA PHE A 15 3.91 -0.30 -7.91
C PHE A 15 2.84 -1.37 -7.67
N ILE A 16 3.21 -2.64 -7.49
CA ILE A 16 2.25 -3.71 -7.17
C ILE A 16 1.54 -3.41 -5.83
N CYS A 17 2.28 -2.94 -4.84
CA CYS A 17 1.71 -2.61 -3.54
C CYS A 17 0.78 -1.39 -3.59
N LEU A 18 1.15 -0.36 -4.36
CA LEU A 18 0.29 0.80 -4.63
C LEU A 18 -1.00 0.37 -5.34
N LYS A 19 -0.90 -0.44 -6.39
CA LYS A 19 -2.08 -0.93 -7.11
C LYS A 19 -2.99 -1.73 -6.19
N ALA A 20 -2.45 -2.68 -5.43
CA ALA A 20 -3.23 -3.46 -4.47
C ALA A 20 -3.88 -2.59 -3.38
N PHE A 21 -3.23 -1.47 -3.01
CA PHE A 21 -3.79 -0.51 -2.07
C PHE A 21 -5.02 0.19 -2.68
N PHE A 22 -4.89 0.72 -3.90
CA PHE A 22 -5.99 1.39 -4.58
C PHE A 22 -7.14 0.44 -4.91
N ASP A 23 -6.85 -0.81 -5.28
CA ASP A 23 -7.88 -1.82 -5.52
C ASP A 23 -8.69 -2.12 -4.24
N LYS A 24 -8.06 -2.05 -3.06
CA LYS A 24 -8.71 -2.35 -1.78
C LYS A 24 -9.40 -1.15 -1.14
N TYR A 25 -8.75 0.00 -1.14
CA TYR A 25 -9.20 1.19 -0.42
C TYR A 25 -9.79 2.27 -1.32
N GLY A 26 -9.62 2.17 -2.64
CA GLY A 26 -9.95 3.23 -3.58
C GLY A 26 -8.99 4.42 -3.52
N ALA A 27 -9.21 5.42 -4.36
CA ALA A 27 -8.43 6.67 -4.41
C ALA A 27 -8.83 7.69 -3.31
N ILE A 28 -9.57 7.26 -2.29
CA ILE A 28 -9.98 8.13 -1.15
C ILE A 28 -8.88 8.32 -0.11
N LYS A 29 -7.84 7.49 -0.17
CA LYS A 29 -6.68 7.53 0.72
C LYS A 29 -5.43 7.62 -0.15
N SER A 30 -4.50 8.47 0.26
CA SER A 30 -3.19 8.56 -0.37
C SER A 30 -2.24 7.61 0.33
N PRO A 31 -1.85 6.48 -0.30
CA PRO A 31 -0.79 5.65 0.23
C PRO A 31 0.56 6.36 0.09
N ASP A 32 1.46 6.09 1.04
CA ASP A 32 2.85 6.52 1.03
C ASP A 32 3.74 5.37 1.52
N ASN A 33 5.04 5.39 1.20
CA ASN A 33 6.03 4.38 1.61
C ASN A 33 5.54 2.91 1.44
N CYS A 34 5.03 2.56 0.25
CA CYS A 34 4.57 1.20 -0.02
C CYS A 34 5.73 0.20 -0.13
N LEU A 35 5.90 -0.62 0.89
CA LEU A 35 6.90 -1.67 0.96
C LEU A 35 6.31 -3.04 0.65
N CYS A 36 6.99 -3.79 -0.22
CA CYS A 36 6.73 -5.20 -0.41
C CYS A 36 7.64 -6.03 0.48
N LYS A 37 7.05 -6.89 1.33
CA LYS A 37 7.77 -7.81 2.21
C LYS A 37 7.46 -9.25 1.80
N PRO A 38 8.47 -10.13 1.61
CA PRO A 38 8.20 -11.54 1.39
C PRO A 38 7.48 -12.14 2.60
N SER A 39 6.54 -13.05 2.35
CA SER A 39 5.80 -13.80 3.38
C SER A 39 6.08 -15.30 3.27
N THR A 40 5.58 -16.10 4.20
CA THR A 40 5.71 -17.56 4.16
C THR A 40 4.92 -18.13 2.99
N GLY A 41 5.57 -18.99 2.20
CA GLY A 41 5.02 -19.54 0.95
C GLY A 41 5.20 -18.58 -0.23
N SER A 42 4.58 -18.90 -1.37
CA SER A 42 4.59 -18.05 -2.57
C SER A 42 3.64 -16.85 -2.41
N GLN A 43 3.82 -16.08 -1.33
CA GLN A 43 3.01 -14.92 -0.97
C GLN A 43 3.90 -13.75 -0.53
N HIS A 44 3.36 -12.54 -0.66
CA HIS A 44 4.00 -11.33 -0.17
C HIS A 44 3.00 -10.43 0.56
N ILE A 45 3.54 -9.56 1.40
CA ILE A 45 2.79 -8.59 2.17
C ILE A 45 3.15 -7.19 1.67
N CYS A 46 2.13 -6.47 1.21
CA CYS A 46 2.23 -5.04 0.94
C CYS A 46 1.87 -4.24 2.19
N GLN A 47 2.80 -3.42 2.64
CA GLN A 47 2.65 -2.49 3.75
C GLN A 47 2.81 -1.06 3.20
N CYS A 48 1.73 -0.29 3.18
CA CYS A 48 1.75 1.12 2.81
C CYS A 48 1.31 1.96 4.01
N ASP A 49 1.99 3.08 4.23
CA ASP A 49 1.53 4.09 5.15
C ASP A 49 0.35 4.83 4.51
N ILE A 50 -0.59 5.30 5.32
CA ILE A 50 -1.73 6.08 4.84
C ILE A 50 -1.53 7.51 5.32
N ILE A 51 -1.40 8.43 4.38
CA ILE A 51 -1.48 9.85 4.68
C ILE A 51 -2.95 10.15 4.96
N CYS A 52 -3.26 10.36 6.24
CA CYS A 52 -4.54 10.92 6.64
C CYS A 52 -4.42 12.44 6.53
N ASP A 53 -5.21 13.07 5.66
CA ASP A 53 -5.36 14.52 5.72
C ASP A 53 -5.82 14.90 7.14
N PRO A 54 -5.20 15.92 7.76
CA PRO A 54 -5.69 16.42 9.02
C PRO A 54 -7.16 16.84 8.84
N PRO A 55 -8.04 16.59 9.83
CA PRO A 55 -9.42 17.03 9.73
C PRO A 55 -9.44 18.53 9.41
N PRO A 56 -10.36 18.98 8.54
CA PRO A 56 -10.43 20.40 8.18
C PRO A 56 -10.49 21.24 9.46
N PRO A 57 -9.79 22.38 9.52
CA PRO A 57 -9.80 23.22 10.70
C PRO A 57 -11.25 23.55 11.06
N LYS A 58 -11.64 23.30 12.32
CA LYS A 58 -12.97 23.69 12.81
C LYS A 58 -13.12 25.19 12.56
N ARG A 59 -14.10 25.58 11.74
CA ARG A 59 -14.56 26.97 11.68
C ARG A 59 -15.16 27.32 13.04
N THR A 60 -14.37 27.92 13.93
CA THR A 60 -14.85 28.68 15.08
C THR A 60 -15.44 30.00 14.62
#